data_AF-A0A4V2SHK7-F1
#
_entry.id   AF-A0A4V2SHK7-F1
#
_cell.length_a   1.000
_cell.length_b   1.000
_cell.length_c   1.000
_cell.angle_alpha   90.00
_cell.angle_beta   90.00
_cell.angle_gamma   90.00
#
_symmetry.space_group_name_H-M   'P 1'
#
loop_
_entity.id
_entity.type
_entity.pdbx_description
1 polymer ?
#
loop_
_entity_poly.entity_id
_entity_poly.type
_entity_poly.pdbx_seq_one_letter_code
_entity_poly.pdbx_strand_id
1 'polypeptide(L)'
;MNRECSPPPHPAGATHSRWRPWSWGALLLAVLLQGCANCHDARVLRVEPVGAVSPAVTALQPQPYFLNLQLEPEAEIHLSRCPGEPFGSLCMTVLAPEGRRLQLERAELRYVSEAAPGQAGTLELSEASYQVSCLDKANGERRCSSSEDMPTAGASRVRLYGMAYIGGEHFEVFKYSFAPTSPFVGAADRSGPDFLRLFVKSENWRQYVFVIVGEPFAVADPIVLSLPGLRIDGGLIPLPRVRAAASTEQVCSVRQLM
;
A
#
# COMPACT_ATOMS: atom_id res chain seq x y z
N MET A 1 -28.29 7.72 12.48
CA MET A 1 -28.84 7.74 13.85
C MET A 1 -27.67 7.87 14.80
N ASN A 2 -27.51 9.04 15.41
CA ASN A 2 -26.45 9.34 16.37
C ASN A 2 -26.75 8.58 17.67
N ARG A 3 -25.84 7.69 18.10
CA ARG A 3 -25.88 7.18 19.48
C ARG A 3 -24.86 7.94 20.30
N GLU A 4 -25.38 8.70 21.25
CA GLU A 4 -24.63 9.36 22.31
C GLU A 4 -23.89 8.31 23.15
N CYS A 5 -22.62 8.56 23.44
CA CYS A 5 -21.83 7.78 24.38
C CYS A 5 -22.36 8.06 25.80
N SER A 6 -23.09 7.11 26.37
CA SER A 6 -23.41 7.13 27.81
C SER A 6 -22.17 6.71 28.61
N PRO A 7 -21.84 7.40 29.72
CA PRO A 7 -20.79 6.96 30.63
C PRO A 7 -21.26 5.72 31.43
N PRO A 8 -20.34 4.82 31.83
CA PRO A 8 -20.68 3.65 32.64
C PRO A 8 -21.11 4.06 34.06
N PRO A 9 -21.96 3.27 34.74
CA PRO A 9 -22.41 3.57 36.09
C PRO A 9 -21.26 3.40 37.10
N HIS A 10 -21.17 4.34 38.04
CA HIS A 10 -20.28 4.26 39.20
C HIS A 10 -20.58 3.01 40.03
N PRO A 11 -19.57 2.26 40.50
CA PRO A 11 -19.77 1.29 41.57
C PRO A 11 -19.88 2.01 42.92
N ALA A 12 -20.95 1.71 43.63
CA ALA A 12 -21.16 2.12 45.01
C ALA A 12 -20.33 1.25 45.98
N GLY A 13 -19.59 1.92 46.87
CA GLY A 13 -19.33 1.48 48.25
C GLY A 13 -18.22 0.45 48.50
N ALA A 14 -17.13 0.90 49.14
CA ALA A 14 -16.53 0.25 50.32
C ALA A 14 -15.45 1.15 50.95
N THR A 15 -15.43 1.14 52.28
CA THR A 15 -14.75 2.05 53.21
C THR A 15 -13.31 1.66 53.58
N HIS A 16 -12.52 2.69 53.94
CA HIS A 16 -11.30 2.73 54.77
C HIS A 16 -10.05 1.90 54.38
N SER A 17 -8.96 2.57 53.98
CA SER A 17 -7.76 2.76 54.84
C SER A 17 -6.52 3.30 54.09
N ARG A 18 -5.95 4.36 54.66
CA ARG A 18 -4.51 4.68 54.84
C ARG A 18 -3.48 4.59 53.68
N TRP A 19 -2.99 5.79 53.34
CA TRP A 19 -1.58 6.20 53.07
C TRP A 19 -0.80 5.61 51.87
N ARG A 20 -0.63 6.42 50.81
CA ARG A 20 0.67 6.98 50.35
C ARG A 20 0.46 7.93 49.15
N PRO A 21 1.28 8.99 48.98
CA PRO A 21 1.14 9.94 47.89
C PRO A 21 1.90 9.43 46.67
N TRP A 22 1.20 9.07 45.60
CA TRP A 22 1.83 8.68 44.33
C TRP A 22 1.28 9.51 43.17
N SER A 23 2.20 10.29 42.57
CA SER A 23 2.25 10.69 41.16
C SER A 23 0.93 11.02 40.45
N TRP A 24 0.41 12.22 40.71
CA TRP A 24 -0.65 12.84 39.89
C TRP A 24 -0.17 13.24 38.47
N GLY A 25 1.12 13.04 38.15
CA GLY A 25 1.70 13.38 36.84
C GLY A 25 1.54 12.32 35.75
N ALA A 26 1.22 11.06 36.08
CA ALA A 26 1.17 9.97 35.10
C ALA A 26 -0.21 9.77 34.47
N LEU A 27 -1.30 10.20 35.13
CA LEU A 27 -2.66 10.04 34.61
C LEU A 27 -3.05 11.11 33.57
N LEU A 28 -2.45 12.30 33.62
CA LEU A 28 -2.72 13.38 32.68
C LEU A 28 -2.09 13.18 31.29
N LEU A 29 -1.02 12.38 31.18
CA LEU A 29 -0.41 12.02 29.89
C LEU A 29 -1.14 10.88 29.16
N ALA A 30 -1.88 10.03 29.88
CA ALA A 30 -2.65 8.94 29.26
C ALA A 30 -3.98 9.41 28.65
N VAL A 31 -4.53 10.55 29.10
CA VAL A 31 -5.80 11.10 28.59
C VAL A 31 -5.59 11.95 27.33
N LEU A 32 -4.40 12.51 27.12
CA LEU A 32 -4.10 13.36 25.95
C LEU A 32 -3.73 12.60 24.68
N LEU A 33 -3.59 11.27 24.74
CA LEU A 33 -3.32 10.40 23.58
C LEU A 33 -4.48 9.47 23.21
N GLN A 34 -5.68 9.71 23.74
CA GLN A 34 -6.89 9.06 23.24
C GLN A 34 -7.30 9.67 21.90
N GLY A 35 -6.52 9.40 20.86
CA GLY A 35 -7.03 9.52 19.51
C GLY A 35 -8.23 8.57 19.41
N CYS A 36 -9.44 9.11 19.30
CA CYS A 36 -10.62 8.30 19.09
C CYS A 36 -10.43 7.53 17.78
N ALA A 37 -10.22 6.22 17.88
CA ALA A 37 -10.31 5.34 16.74
C ALA A 37 -11.77 5.34 16.28
N ASN A 38 -12.04 5.91 15.12
CA ASN A 38 -13.37 5.85 14.52
C ASN A 38 -13.44 4.60 13.64
N CYS A 39 -14.17 3.59 14.11
CA CYS A 39 -14.38 2.35 13.39
C CYS A 39 -15.73 2.38 12.69
N HIS A 40 -15.76 2.02 11.41
CA HIS A 40 -16.98 1.88 10.63
C HIS A 40 -16.86 0.67 9.71
N ASP A 41 -18.00 0.08 9.38
CA ASP A 41 -18.02 -1.00 8.40
C ASP A 41 -17.76 -0.42 7.01
N ALA A 42 -16.76 -0.98 6.34
CA ALA A 42 -16.40 -0.59 5.00
C ALA A 42 -16.33 -1.83 4.11
N ARG A 43 -16.75 -1.66 2.86
CA ARG A 43 -16.51 -2.66 1.84
C ARG A 43 -15.04 -2.63 1.46
N VAL A 44 -14.34 -3.75 1.61
CA VAL A 44 -12.92 -3.91 1.30
C VAL A 44 -12.71 -5.04 0.29
N LEU A 45 -11.57 -5.01 -0.38
CA LEU A 45 -11.10 -6.12 -1.21
C LEU A 45 -10.15 -6.96 -0.38
N ARG A 46 -10.59 -8.13 0.08
CA ARG A 46 -9.77 -9.07 0.84
C ARG A 46 -8.89 -9.85 -0.12
N VAL A 47 -7.60 -9.98 0.20
CA VAL A 47 -6.62 -10.69 -0.64
C VAL A 47 -5.79 -11.64 0.24
N GLU A 48 -5.80 -12.93 -0.07
CA GLU A 48 -5.11 -13.96 0.73
C GLU A 48 -4.43 -15.01 -0.18
N PRO A 49 -3.28 -15.58 0.22
CA PRO A 49 -2.61 -16.62 -0.56
C PRO A 49 -3.43 -17.92 -0.56
N VAL A 50 -3.35 -18.68 -1.66
CA VAL A 50 -4.04 -19.96 -1.83
C VAL A 50 -3.03 -21.09 -1.98
N GLY A 51 -3.16 -22.12 -1.14
CA GLY A 51 -2.32 -23.30 -1.18
C GLY A 51 -0.93 -23.07 -0.59
N ALA A 52 0.00 -23.97 -0.92
CA ALA A 52 1.39 -23.86 -0.47
C ALA A 52 2.07 -22.69 -1.17
N VAL A 53 2.68 -21.81 -0.38
CA VAL A 53 3.53 -20.72 -0.87
C VAL A 53 4.93 -21.30 -1.15
N SER A 54 5.56 -20.86 -2.24
CA SER A 54 6.94 -21.24 -2.57
C SER A 54 7.86 -20.97 -1.38
N PRO A 55 8.86 -21.82 -1.09
CA PRO A 55 9.82 -21.56 0.00
C PRO A 55 10.64 -20.28 -0.21
N ALA A 56 10.67 -19.73 -1.43
CA ALA A 56 11.30 -18.45 -1.74
C ALA A 56 10.40 -17.22 -1.46
N VAL A 57 9.19 -17.43 -0.92
CA VAL A 57 8.22 -16.35 -0.67
C VAL A 57 7.59 -16.54 0.71
N THR A 58 7.62 -15.48 1.51
CA THR A 58 6.88 -15.41 2.78
C THR A 58 5.66 -14.53 2.59
N ALA A 59 4.47 -15.04 2.91
CA ALA A 59 3.23 -14.27 2.84
C ALA A 59 2.84 -13.72 4.22
N LEU A 60 2.73 -12.40 4.34
CA LEU A 60 2.31 -11.68 5.54
C LEU A 60 1.02 -10.91 5.26
N GLN A 61 0.03 -11.06 6.13
CA GLN A 61 -1.27 -10.40 5.98
C GLN A 61 -1.58 -9.53 7.22
N PRO A 62 -0.98 -8.32 7.31
CA PRO A 62 -1.19 -7.45 8.46
C PRO A 62 -2.64 -6.95 8.58
N GLN A 63 -3.37 -6.88 7.47
CA GLN A 63 -4.77 -6.46 7.40
C GLN A 63 -5.50 -7.31 6.35
N PRO A 64 -6.83 -7.53 6.47
CA PRO A 64 -7.57 -8.37 5.51
C PRO A 64 -7.43 -7.91 4.05
N TYR A 65 -7.31 -6.61 3.83
CA TYR A 65 -7.25 -5.97 2.51
C TYR A 65 -5.83 -5.67 2.00
N PHE A 66 -4.82 -6.22 2.67
CA PHE A 66 -3.42 -6.00 2.32
C PHE A 66 -2.62 -7.29 2.50
N LEU A 67 -2.03 -7.77 1.41
CA LEU A 67 -1.14 -8.92 1.40
C LEU A 67 0.28 -8.47 1.03
N ASN A 68 1.25 -8.69 1.91
CA ASN A 68 2.67 -8.56 1.62
C ASN A 68 3.26 -9.93 1.28
N LEU A 69 3.92 -10.02 0.13
CA LEU A 69 4.77 -11.14 -0.26
C LEU A 69 6.21 -10.66 -0.14
N GLN A 70 6.91 -11.19 0.86
CA GLN A 70 8.33 -10.97 1.05
C GLN A 70 9.11 -12.02 0.27
N LEU A 71 9.94 -11.55 -0.66
CA LEU A 71 10.90 -12.36 -1.40
C LEU A 71 12.28 -11.99 -0.84
N GLU A 72 12.53 -12.27 0.45
CA GLU A 72 13.76 -11.83 1.11
C GLU A 72 14.99 -12.63 0.63
N PRO A 73 16.13 -11.97 0.33
CA PRO A 73 16.42 -10.53 0.42
C PRO A 73 16.15 -9.72 -0.88
N GLU A 74 15.48 -10.29 -1.87
CA GLU A 74 15.43 -9.79 -3.24
C GLU A 74 14.37 -8.71 -3.55
N ALA A 75 13.17 -8.76 -2.98
CA ALA A 75 12.08 -7.80 -3.22
C ALA A 75 10.90 -7.94 -2.23
N GLU A 76 10.01 -6.94 -2.21
CA GLU A 76 8.70 -7.04 -1.58
C GLU A 76 7.59 -6.75 -2.59
N ILE A 77 6.45 -7.44 -2.45
CA ILE A 77 5.27 -7.22 -3.30
C ILE A 77 4.05 -7.03 -2.41
N HIS A 78 3.40 -5.88 -2.54
CA HIS A 78 2.14 -5.59 -1.87
C HIS A 78 0.97 -5.75 -2.83
N LEU A 79 -0.06 -6.46 -2.40
CA LEU A 79 -1.34 -6.55 -3.08
C LEU A 79 -2.39 -5.85 -2.23
N SER A 80 -2.98 -4.80 -2.78
CA SER A 80 -4.03 -4.03 -2.11
C SER A 80 -4.89 -3.30 -3.14
N ARG A 81 -6.00 -2.72 -2.69
CA ARG A 81 -6.83 -1.88 -3.57
C ARG A 81 -6.02 -0.72 -4.14
N CYS A 82 -6.19 -0.42 -5.42
CA CYS A 82 -5.61 0.79 -6.01
C CYS A 82 -6.20 2.08 -5.38
N PRO A 83 -5.37 2.98 -4.82
CA PRO A 83 -5.83 4.26 -4.32
C PRO A 83 -6.44 5.12 -5.43
N GLY A 84 -7.55 5.80 -5.16
CA GLY A 84 -8.21 6.68 -6.13
C GLY A 84 -8.96 5.99 -7.27
N GLU A 85 -8.75 4.69 -7.47
CA GLU A 85 -9.45 3.91 -8.49
C GLU A 85 -10.83 3.40 -8.00
N PRO A 86 -11.74 3.09 -8.93
CA PRO A 86 -13.02 2.46 -8.62
C PRO A 86 -12.85 1.20 -7.76
N PHE A 87 -13.84 0.93 -6.91
CA PHE A 87 -13.87 -0.32 -6.13
C PHE A 87 -13.86 -1.51 -7.10
N GLY A 88 -12.96 -2.47 -6.85
CA GLY A 88 -12.69 -3.55 -7.79
C GLY A 88 -11.40 -3.37 -8.62
N SER A 89 -10.56 -2.39 -8.29
CA SER A 89 -9.21 -2.32 -8.87
C SER A 89 -8.18 -2.83 -7.87
N LEU A 90 -7.35 -3.79 -8.29
CA LEU A 90 -6.27 -4.35 -7.48
C LEU A 90 -4.94 -3.78 -7.98
N CYS A 91 -4.09 -3.35 -7.06
CA CYS A 91 -2.75 -2.88 -7.35
C CYS A 91 -1.75 -3.88 -6.80
N MET A 92 -0.77 -4.21 -7.64
CA MET A 92 0.45 -4.89 -7.23
C MET A 92 1.55 -3.84 -7.15
N THR A 93 2.03 -3.55 -5.95
CA THR A 93 3.16 -2.65 -5.72
C THR A 93 4.40 -3.49 -5.48
N VAL A 94 5.39 -3.36 -6.35
CA VAL A 94 6.69 -4.02 -6.20
C VAL A 94 7.67 -3.01 -5.61
N LEU A 95 8.30 -3.38 -4.50
CA LEU A 95 9.39 -2.64 -3.91
C LEU A 95 10.68 -3.40 -4.23
N ALA A 96 11.51 -2.74 -5.03
CA ALA A 96 12.74 -3.32 -5.56
C ALA A 96 13.95 -2.70 -4.86
N PRO A 97 14.84 -3.50 -4.25
CA PRO A 97 16.09 -3.00 -3.71
C PRO A 97 16.94 -2.31 -4.79
N GLU A 98 17.69 -1.29 -4.39
CA GLU A 98 18.50 -0.49 -5.30
C GLU A 98 19.46 -1.36 -6.12
N GLY A 99 19.51 -1.11 -7.43
CA GLY A 99 20.42 -1.79 -8.36
C GLY A 99 19.96 -3.19 -8.81
N ARG A 100 18.93 -3.78 -8.18
CA ARG A 100 18.36 -5.07 -8.63
C ARG A 100 17.57 -4.86 -9.91
N ARG A 101 17.70 -5.79 -10.88
CA ARG A 101 16.93 -5.75 -12.13
C ARG A 101 15.75 -6.70 -12.03
N LEU A 102 14.55 -6.16 -12.17
CA LEU A 102 13.29 -6.88 -12.06
C LEU A 102 12.52 -6.88 -13.39
N GLN A 103 11.68 -7.89 -13.59
CA GLN A 103 10.79 -7.98 -14.74
C GLN A 103 9.62 -8.92 -14.44
N LEU A 104 8.38 -8.51 -14.72
CA LEU A 104 7.25 -9.44 -14.69
C LEU A 104 7.31 -10.40 -15.89
N GLU A 105 7.04 -11.67 -15.63
CA GLU A 105 7.05 -12.72 -16.66
C GLU A 105 6.04 -12.47 -17.78
N ARG A 106 4.88 -11.89 -17.42
CA ARG A 106 3.78 -11.59 -18.34
C ARG A 106 2.97 -10.40 -17.86
N ALA A 107 2.26 -9.76 -18.79
CA ALA A 107 1.38 -8.62 -18.52
C ALA A 107 -0.05 -9.04 -18.12
N GLU A 108 -0.30 -10.32 -17.87
CA GLU A 108 -1.64 -10.87 -17.69
C GLU A 108 -1.76 -11.74 -16.41
N LEU A 109 -2.93 -11.68 -15.77
CA LEU A 109 -3.30 -12.50 -14.63
C LEU A 109 -4.46 -13.42 -15.03
N ARG A 110 -4.26 -14.72 -14.91
CA ARG A 110 -5.34 -15.69 -15.12
C ARG A 110 -6.16 -15.81 -13.86
N TYR A 111 -7.49 -15.88 -13.99
CA TYR A 111 -8.38 -16.06 -12.85
C TYR A 111 -9.36 -17.22 -13.06
N VAL A 112 -9.82 -17.79 -11.96
CA VAL A 112 -10.91 -18.76 -11.90
C VAL A 112 -11.92 -18.29 -10.86
N SER A 113 -13.21 -18.29 -11.20
CA SER A 113 -14.30 -17.99 -10.28
C SER A 113 -14.53 -19.16 -9.32
N GLU A 114 -14.65 -18.88 -8.02
CA GLU A 114 -15.08 -19.88 -7.04
C GLU A 114 -16.62 -20.05 -7.03
N ALA A 115 -17.36 -18.99 -7.36
CA ALA A 115 -18.83 -19.00 -7.36
C ALA A 115 -19.42 -19.69 -8.60
N ALA A 116 -18.70 -19.67 -9.73
CA ALA A 116 -19.10 -20.30 -10.98
C ALA A 116 -18.00 -21.25 -11.48
N PRO A 117 -17.99 -22.52 -11.02
CA PRO A 117 -17.00 -23.51 -11.45
C PRO A 117 -17.00 -23.65 -12.98
N GLY A 118 -15.86 -23.35 -13.60
CA GLY A 118 -15.69 -23.33 -15.07
C GLY A 118 -15.62 -21.93 -15.68
N GLN A 119 -16.02 -20.88 -14.96
CA GLN A 119 -15.78 -19.51 -15.36
C GLN A 119 -14.33 -19.13 -15.05
N ALA A 120 -13.55 -18.92 -16.11
CA ALA A 120 -12.17 -18.47 -16.05
C ALA A 120 -11.93 -17.37 -17.07
N GLY A 121 -10.90 -16.58 -16.86
CA GLY A 121 -10.53 -15.51 -17.78
C GLY A 121 -9.16 -14.94 -17.48
N THR A 122 -8.89 -13.80 -18.10
CA THR A 122 -7.62 -13.09 -18.01
C THR A 122 -7.88 -11.63 -17.67
N LEU A 123 -7.05 -11.07 -16.79
CA LEU A 123 -7.00 -9.65 -16.45
C LEU A 123 -5.67 -9.08 -16.94
N GLU A 124 -5.74 -7.94 -17.61
CA GLU A 124 -4.55 -7.25 -18.13
C GLU A 124 -3.96 -6.31 -17.09
N LEU A 125 -2.63 -6.22 -17.08
CA LEU A 125 -1.88 -5.17 -16.41
C LEU A 125 -1.79 -3.98 -17.35
N SER A 126 -2.34 -2.83 -16.94
CA SER A 126 -2.44 -1.66 -17.84
C SER A 126 -1.09 -0.96 -18.04
N GLU A 127 -0.45 -0.54 -16.94
CA GLU A 127 0.87 0.07 -16.94
C GLU A 127 1.59 -0.17 -15.61
N ALA A 128 2.92 -0.16 -15.67
CA ALA A 128 3.77 -0.03 -14.49
C ALA A 128 4.12 1.45 -14.32
N SER A 129 4.03 1.96 -13.09
CA SER A 129 4.33 3.37 -12.83
C SER A 129 4.99 3.61 -11.49
N TYR A 130 5.72 4.72 -11.39
CA TYR A 130 6.22 5.26 -10.13
C TYR A 130 6.07 6.78 -10.12
N GLN A 131 6.17 7.38 -8.94
CA GLN A 131 6.07 8.82 -8.77
C GLN A 131 7.35 9.39 -8.18
N VAL A 132 7.73 10.58 -8.64
CA VAL A 132 8.82 11.36 -8.07
C VAL A 132 8.30 12.75 -7.75
N SER A 133 8.33 13.09 -6.47
CA SER A 133 8.08 14.45 -5.99
C SER A 133 9.38 15.23 -5.99
N CYS A 134 9.38 16.41 -6.59
CA CYS A 134 10.52 17.34 -6.67
C CYS A 134 10.15 18.70 -6.07
N LEU A 135 11.12 19.29 -5.36
CA LEU A 135 11.06 20.61 -4.77
C LEU A 135 12.07 21.50 -5.51
N ASP A 136 11.58 22.59 -6.11
CA ASP A 136 12.44 23.67 -6.59
C ASP A 136 12.49 24.77 -5.53
N LYS A 137 13.70 25.09 -5.06
CA LYS A 137 13.95 26.16 -4.11
C LYS A 137 14.22 27.49 -4.82
N ALA A 138 13.95 28.59 -4.11
CA ALA A 138 14.20 29.95 -4.61
C ALA A 138 15.67 30.22 -5.01
N ASN A 139 16.63 29.47 -4.48
CA ASN A 139 18.05 29.58 -4.85
C ASN A 139 18.44 28.78 -6.11
N GLY A 140 17.47 28.16 -6.80
CA GLY A 140 17.68 27.31 -7.99
C GLY A 140 18.09 25.87 -7.69
N GLU A 141 18.16 25.45 -6.42
CA GLU A 141 18.40 24.06 -6.03
C GLU A 141 17.12 23.22 -6.25
N ARG A 142 17.25 22.08 -6.95
CA ARG A 142 16.19 21.09 -7.11
C ARG A 142 16.47 19.85 -6.26
N ARG A 143 15.48 19.42 -5.48
CA ARG A 143 15.57 18.20 -4.64
C ARG A 143 14.41 17.28 -4.93
N CYS A 144 14.71 16.05 -5.35
CA CYS A 144 13.69 15.04 -5.63
C CYS A 144 13.73 13.88 -4.62
N SER A 145 12.56 13.29 -4.41
CA SER A 145 12.35 12.09 -3.58
C SER A 145 13.00 10.84 -4.16
N SER A 146 13.34 10.82 -5.45
CA SER A 146 13.99 9.69 -6.12
C SER A 146 14.78 10.20 -7.33
N SER A 147 15.60 9.34 -7.95
CA SER A 147 16.21 9.70 -9.25
C SER A 147 15.12 9.95 -10.30
N GLU A 148 15.28 11.03 -11.07
CA GLU A 148 14.44 11.32 -12.25
C GLU A 148 14.83 10.46 -13.46
N ASP A 149 15.93 9.70 -13.37
CA ASP A 149 16.35 8.76 -14.42
C ASP A 149 15.33 7.63 -14.61
N MET A 150 15.11 7.28 -15.87
CA MET A 150 14.22 6.18 -16.23
C MET A 150 14.79 4.84 -15.74
N PRO A 151 13.99 4.02 -15.04
CA PRO A 151 14.45 2.74 -14.50
C PRO A 151 14.57 1.67 -15.59
N THR A 152 14.12 1.96 -16.81
CA THR A 152 14.10 1.05 -17.96
C THR A 152 14.64 1.74 -19.20
N ALA A 153 15.26 0.97 -20.09
CA ALA A 153 15.67 1.43 -21.41
C ALA A 153 14.52 1.43 -22.45
N GLY A 154 13.34 0.91 -22.07
CA GLY A 154 12.16 0.85 -22.93
C GLY A 154 11.44 2.19 -23.10
N ALA A 155 10.42 2.22 -23.95
CA ALA A 155 9.57 3.38 -24.12
C ALA A 155 8.85 3.74 -22.82
N SER A 156 9.06 4.96 -22.35
CA SER A 156 8.51 5.50 -21.10
C SER A 156 7.74 6.78 -21.37
N ARG A 157 6.73 7.05 -20.55
CA ARG A 157 5.99 8.31 -20.55
C ARG A 157 6.20 9.04 -19.23
N VAL A 158 6.37 10.35 -19.30
CA VAL A 158 6.42 11.22 -18.12
C VAL A 158 5.24 12.17 -18.18
N ARG A 159 4.55 12.35 -17.06
CA ARG A 159 3.48 13.32 -16.92
C ARG A 159 3.62 14.07 -15.60
N LEU A 160 3.53 15.40 -15.66
CA LEU A 160 3.30 16.20 -14.46
C LEU A 160 1.90 15.83 -13.91
N TYR A 161 1.91 15.17 -12.77
CA TYR A 161 0.73 14.60 -12.12
C TYR A 161 0.10 15.58 -11.11
N GLY A 162 0.91 16.42 -10.48
CA GLY A 162 0.43 17.44 -9.55
C GLY A 162 1.46 18.54 -9.34
N MET A 163 0.98 19.70 -8.90
CA MET A 163 1.82 20.82 -8.52
C MET A 163 1.23 21.56 -7.31
N ALA A 164 2.09 22.10 -6.46
CA ALA A 164 1.69 22.90 -5.32
C ALA A 164 2.72 24.00 -5.02
N TYR A 165 2.26 25.10 -4.43
CA TYR A 165 3.12 26.15 -3.88
C TYR A 165 2.86 26.25 -2.38
N ILE A 166 3.88 25.99 -1.57
CA ILE A 166 3.77 26.02 -0.10
C ILE A 166 4.95 26.83 0.43
N GLY A 167 4.69 27.91 1.18
CA GLY A 167 5.77 28.70 1.81
C GLY A 167 6.76 29.34 0.84
N GLY A 168 6.39 29.58 -0.42
CA GLY A 168 7.28 30.11 -1.46
C GLY A 168 8.11 29.04 -2.18
N GLU A 169 7.93 27.77 -1.82
CA GLU A 169 8.55 26.62 -2.47
C GLU A 169 7.61 26.02 -3.53
N HIS A 170 8.18 25.61 -4.67
CA HIS A 170 7.45 25.01 -5.78
C HIS A 170 7.62 23.48 -5.74
N PHE A 171 6.50 22.78 -5.69
CA PHE A 171 6.43 21.33 -5.66
C PHE A 171 5.81 20.79 -6.93
N GLU A 172 6.50 19.83 -7.54
CA GLU A 172 6.02 19.10 -8.70
C GLU A 172 6.03 17.61 -8.41
N VAL A 173 4.97 16.90 -8.81
CA VAL A 173 4.90 15.44 -8.75
C VAL A 173 4.87 14.91 -10.17
N PHE A 174 5.88 14.15 -10.54
CA PHE A 174 5.98 13.50 -11.84
C PHE A 174 5.58 12.04 -11.74
N LYS A 175 4.69 11.59 -12.61
CA LYS A 175 4.38 10.17 -12.81
C LYS A 175 5.13 9.67 -14.03
N TYR A 176 5.88 8.60 -13.84
CA TYR A 176 6.61 7.89 -14.87
C TYR A 176 5.91 6.55 -15.13
N SER A 177 5.58 6.25 -16.38
CA SER A 177 4.91 5.01 -16.77
C SER A 177 5.69 4.26 -17.85
N PHE A 178 5.69 2.93 -17.78
CA PHE A 178 6.32 2.03 -18.75
C PHE A 178 5.52 0.72 -18.89
N ALA A 179 5.83 -0.08 -19.92
CA ALA A 179 5.09 -1.32 -20.17
C ALA A 179 5.36 -2.37 -19.06
N PRO A 180 4.33 -3.10 -18.56
CA PRO A 180 4.45 -3.98 -17.39
C PRO A 180 5.53 -5.07 -17.47
N THR A 181 5.84 -5.55 -18.66
CA THR A 181 6.85 -6.60 -18.90
C THR A 181 8.23 -6.02 -19.23
N SER A 182 8.40 -4.70 -19.22
CA SER A 182 9.72 -4.09 -19.42
C SER A 182 10.60 -4.37 -18.20
N PRO A 183 11.87 -4.74 -18.38
CA PRO A 183 12.79 -4.83 -17.26
C PRO A 183 13.02 -3.45 -16.65
N PHE A 184 13.05 -3.37 -15.33
CA PHE A 184 13.29 -2.14 -14.58
C PHE A 184 14.29 -2.36 -13.46
N VAL A 185 15.01 -1.30 -13.06
CA VAL A 185 16.02 -1.35 -11.99
C VAL A 185 15.46 -0.71 -10.72
N GLY A 186 15.60 -1.39 -9.58
CA GLY A 186 15.23 -0.83 -8.27
C GLY A 186 16.03 0.43 -7.93
N ALA A 187 15.40 1.35 -7.22
CA ALA A 187 15.99 2.60 -6.78
C ALA A 187 15.55 2.92 -5.35
N ALA A 188 16.38 3.65 -4.61
CA ALA A 188 16.01 4.13 -3.30
C ALA A 188 15.23 5.44 -3.40
N ASP A 189 14.17 5.56 -2.63
CA ASP A 189 13.56 6.86 -2.37
C ASP A 189 14.36 7.55 -1.27
N ARG A 190 14.86 8.75 -1.60
CA ARG A 190 15.50 9.65 -0.66
C ARG A 190 14.38 10.37 0.06
N SER A 191 14.46 10.44 1.39
CA SER A 191 13.50 11.24 2.14
C SER A 191 13.46 12.65 1.54
N GLY A 192 12.32 13.03 0.98
CA GLY A 192 12.06 14.41 0.58
C GLY A 192 12.22 15.36 1.77
N PRO A 193 12.16 16.68 1.54
CA PRO A 193 12.16 17.67 2.62
C PRO A 193 11.23 17.28 3.78
N ASP A 194 11.61 17.61 5.02
CA ASP A 194 11.00 17.06 6.25
C ASP A 194 9.47 17.18 6.31
N PHE A 195 8.87 18.21 5.70
CA PHE A 195 7.42 18.36 5.69
C PHE A 195 6.72 17.32 4.79
N LEU A 196 7.38 16.82 3.73
CA LEU A 196 6.87 15.72 2.91
C LEU A 196 6.90 14.39 3.66
N ARG A 197 7.69 14.24 4.73
CA ARG A 197 7.66 13.03 5.57
C ARG A 197 6.30 12.80 6.24
N LEU A 198 5.49 13.85 6.39
CA LEU A 198 4.12 13.76 6.89
C LEU A 198 3.14 13.20 5.85
N PHE A 199 3.47 13.30 4.56
CA PHE A 199 2.59 12.90 3.44
C PHE A 199 3.12 11.68 2.67
N VAL A 200 4.42 11.45 2.72
CA VAL A 200 5.12 10.35 2.07
C VAL A 200 5.77 9.54 3.20
N LYS A 201 5.16 8.40 3.55
CA LYS A 201 5.85 7.41 4.39
C LYS A 201 7.10 7.00 3.63
N SER A 202 8.26 7.41 4.12
CA SER A 202 9.56 7.10 3.51
C SER A 202 9.85 5.62 3.68
N GLU A 203 9.35 4.82 2.74
CA GLU A 203 9.95 3.52 2.48
C GLU A 203 11.26 3.78 1.74
N ASN A 204 12.34 3.10 2.13
CA ASN A 204 13.67 3.34 1.57
C ASN A 204 13.77 2.91 0.10
N TRP A 205 12.70 2.36 -0.49
CA TRP A 205 12.64 1.80 -1.82
C TRP A 205 11.55 2.50 -2.63
N ARG A 206 11.86 2.80 -3.88
CA ARG A 206 10.89 3.28 -4.85
C ARG A 206 9.80 2.24 -5.06
N GLN A 207 8.56 2.68 -4.97
CA GLN A 207 7.38 1.85 -5.21
C GLN A 207 7.02 1.83 -6.69
N TYR A 208 7.01 0.63 -7.28
CA TYR A 208 6.54 0.39 -8.64
C TYR A 208 5.13 -0.19 -8.63
N VAL A 209 4.15 0.60 -9.06
CA VAL A 209 2.73 0.25 -9.02
C VAL A 209 2.29 -0.30 -10.37
N PHE A 210 1.77 -1.51 -10.35
CA PHE A 210 1.13 -2.20 -11.47
C PHE A 210 -0.38 -2.26 -11.21
N VAL A 211 -1.16 -1.63 -12.07
CA VAL A 211 -2.62 -1.59 -11.94
C VAL A 211 -3.24 -2.81 -12.63
N ILE A 212 -3.95 -3.62 -11.86
CA ILE A 212 -4.76 -4.74 -12.35
C ILE A 212 -6.22 -4.24 -12.38
N VAL A 213 -6.65 -3.82 -13.57
CA VAL A 213 -8.04 -3.39 -13.79
C VAL A 213 -8.87 -4.60 -14.19
N GLY A 214 -9.93 -4.87 -13.44
CA GLY A 214 -10.85 -5.94 -13.79
C GLY A 214 -12.24 -5.71 -13.24
N GLU A 215 -13.25 -5.82 -14.10
CA GLU A 215 -14.65 -5.92 -13.68
C GLU A 215 -14.96 -7.05 -12.66
N PRO A 216 -14.28 -8.23 -12.63
CA PRO A 216 -14.71 -9.31 -11.75
C PRO A 216 -14.47 -9.08 -10.26
N PHE A 217 -13.71 -8.06 -9.84
CA PHE A 217 -13.55 -7.72 -8.42
C PHE A 217 -14.73 -6.90 -7.86
N ALA A 218 -15.58 -6.35 -8.73
CA ALA A 218 -16.73 -5.54 -8.33
C ALA A 218 -17.92 -6.40 -7.86
N VAL A 219 -17.96 -7.66 -8.27
CA VAL A 219 -18.96 -8.66 -7.88
C VAL A 219 -18.43 -9.38 -6.63
N ALA A 220 -19.28 -9.68 -5.65
CA ALA A 220 -18.87 -10.23 -4.36
C ALA A 220 -18.26 -11.65 -4.43
N ASP A 221 -18.23 -12.24 -5.62
CA ASP A 221 -17.81 -13.61 -5.84
C ASP A 221 -16.28 -13.74 -5.75
N PRO A 222 -15.77 -14.63 -4.89
CA PRO A 222 -14.34 -14.84 -4.79
C PRO A 222 -13.75 -15.36 -6.11
N ILE A 223 -12.61 -14.80 -6.49
CA ILE A 223 -11.81 -15.29 -7.62
C ILE A 223 -10.41 -15.68 -7.14
N VAL A 224 -9.84 -16.72 -7.75
CA VAL A 224 -8.45 -17.10 -7.53
C VAL A 224 -7.60 -16.64 -8.70
N LEU A 225 -6.73 -15.67 -8.44
CA LEU A 225 -5.76 -15.11 -9.37
C LEU A 225 -4.47 -15.93 -9.38
N SER A 226 -3.90 -16.09 -10.57
CA SER A 226 -2.57 -16.61 -10.79
C SER A 226 -1.64 -15.45 -11.13
N LEU A 227 -0.91 -14.96 -10.13
CA LEU A 227 0.04 -13.86 -10.29
C LEU A 227 1.13 -14.23 -11.32
N PRO A 228 1.64 -13.27 -12.11
CA PRO A 228 2.79 -13.51 -12.97
C PRO A 228 4.04 -13.78 -12.11
N GLY A 229 4.94 -14.66 -12.56
CA GLY A 229 6.23 -14.79 -11.90
C GLY A 229 7.04 -13.49 -11.99
N LEU A 230 7.92 -13.27 -11.01
CA LEU A 230 8.82 -12.12 -10.99
C LEU A 230 10.24 -12.59 -11.29
N ARG A 231 10.85 -12.07 -12.35
CA ARG A 231 12.27 -12.27 -12.62
C ARG A 231 13.08 -11.25 -11.85
N ILE A 232 14.09 -11.71 -11.12
CA ILE A 232 15.06 -10.86 -10.43
C ILE A 232 16.46 -11.30 -10.86
N ASP A 233 17.22 -10.39 -11.46
CA ASP A 233 18.56 -10.64 -12.02
C ASP A 233 18.62 -11.89 -12.93
N GLY A 234 17.53 -12.15 -13.65
CA GLY A 234 17.39 -13.29 -14.57
C GLY A 234 16.79 -14.56 -13.95
N GLY A 235 16.82 -14.71 -12.63
CA GLY A 235 16.18 -15.81 -11.91
C GLY A 235 14.67 -15.62 -11.79
N LEU A 236 13.87 -16.64 -12.10
CA LEU A 236 12.41 -16.57 -11.99
C LEU A 236 11.95 -17.04 -10.61
N ILE A 237 11.23 -16.16 -9.90
CA ILE A 237 10.57 -16.49 -8.64
C ILE A 237 9.07 -16.66 -8.92
N PRO A 238 8.50 -17.87 -8.76
CA PRO A 238 7.07 -18.09 -8.91
C PRO A 238 6.32 -17.46 -7.73
N LEU A 239 5.36 -16.59 -8.05
CA LEU A 239 4.49 -15.98 -7.05
C LEU A 239 3.31 -16.91 -6.69
N PRO A 240 2.79 -16.86 -5.46
CA PRO A 240 1.65 -17.67 -5.07
C PRO A 240 0.39 -17.28 -5.84
N ARG A 241 -0.56 -18.21 -5.89
CA ARG A 241 -1.94 -17.88 -6.27
C ARG A 241 -2.57 -17.10 -5.12
N VAL A 242 -3.44 -16.15 -5.45
CA VAL A 242 -4.12 -15.32 -4.45
C VAL A 242 -5.62 -15.33 -4.68
N ARG A 243 -6.38 -15.45 -3.60
CA ARG A 243 -7.82 -15.32 -3.60
C ARG A 243 -8.17 -13.88 -3.32
N ALA A 244 -9.00 -13.30 -4.17
CA ALA A 244 -9.52 -11.94 -4.03
C ALA A 244 -11.04 -12.00 -3.90
N ALA A 245 -11.60 -11.34 -2.89
CA ALA A 245 -13.04 -11.29 -2.66
C ALA A 245 -13.44 -9.95 -2.03
N ALA A 246 -14.59 -9.42 -2.42
CA ALA A 246 -15.16 -8.29 -1.69
C ALA A 246 -15.69 -8.78 -0.34
N SER A 247 -15.33 -8.09 0.74
CA SER A 247 -15.82 -8.35 2.09
C SER A 247 -16.31 -7.05 2.73
N THR A 248 -17.12 -7.15 3.77
CA THR A 248 -17.43 -6.02 4.66
C THR A 248 -16.61 -6.23 5.93
N GLU A 249 -15.70 -5.31 6.20
CA GLU A 249 -14.80 -5.38 7.36
C GLU A 249 -14.91 -4.09 8.17
N GLN A 250 -14.71 -4.17 9.48
CA GLN A 250 -14.65 -2.99 10.33
C GLN A 250 -13.29 -2.31 10.14
N VAL A 251 -13.30 -1.10 9.57
CA VAL A 251 -12.09 -0.30 9.33
C VAL A 251 -12.03 0.82 10.36
N CYS A 252 -10.94 0.83 11.13
CA CYS A 252 -10.68 1.83 12.15
C CYS A 252 -9.67 2.86 11.64
N SER A 253 -10.05 4.13 11.63
CA SER A 253 -9.12 5.24 11.41
C SER A 253 -8.81 5.92 12.73
N VAL A 254 -7.53 6.13 13.00
CA VAL A 254 -7.11 6.98 14.12
C VAL A 254 -7.18 8.41 13.61
N ARG A 255 -8.11 9.20 14.15
CA ARG A 255 -8.10 10.64 13.92
C ARG A 255 -6.93 11.19 14.74
N GLN A 256 -5.82 11.52 14.07
CA GLN A 256 -4.81 12.36 14.71
C GLN A 256 -5.48 13.72 14.93
N LEU A 257 -5.76 14.04 16.20
CA LEU A 257 -6.14 15.39 16.60
C LEU A 257 -4.89 16.24 16.36
N MET A 258 -4.91 17.02 15.26
CA MET A 258 -3.97 18.11 15.03
C MET A 258 -4.32 19.28 15.94
#